data_AF-A0A1D1YNC9-F1
#
_entry.id   AF-A0A1D1YNC9-F1
#
_cell.length_a   1.000
_cell.length_b   1.000
_cell.length_c   1.000
_cell.angle_alpha   90.00
_cell.angle_beta   90.00
_cell.angle_gamma   90.00
#
_symmetry.space_group_name_H-M   'P 1'
#
loop_
_entity.id
_entity.type
_entity.pdbx_description
1 polymer ?
#
loop_
_entity_poly.entity_id
_entity_poly.type
_entity_poly.pdbx_seq_one_letter_code
_entity_poly.pdbx_strand_id
1 'polypeptide(L)'
;SKWSASGKFNSRFVTCVVTGNSNGDIDVSAYQVSNICASMVAEDIIEASVDPSVVRVKESTSDKYVPEVFYKYKNKYGVNVQKSAKPCFPVEYLLVNVTHGFP
;
A
#
# COMPACT_ATOMS: atom_id res chain seq x y z
N SER A 1 -1.59 17.78 -11.27
CA SER A 1 -2.89 18.40 -10.92
C SER A 1 -2.66 19.88 -10.67
N LYS A 2 -3.53 20.76 -11.18
CA LYS A 2 -3.46 22.22 -10.95
C LYS A 2 -3.54 22.62 -9.46
N TRP A 3 -4.01 21.69 -8.62
CA TRP A 3 -4.15 21.86 -7.18
C TRP A 3 -2.97 21.30 -6.37
N SER A 4 -1.92 20.81 -7.02
CA SER A 4 -0.72 20.29 -6.35
C SER A 4 0.42 21.29 -6.45
N ALA A 5 1.13 21.52 -5.35
CA ALA A 5 2.30 22.41 -5.31
C ALA A 5 3.42 21.98 -6.29
N SER A 6 3.58 20.68 -6.53
CA SER A 6 4.59 20.14 -7.47
C SER A 6 4.07 20.03 -8.91
N GLY A 7 2.83 20.43 -9.19
CA GLY A 7 2.17 20.22 -10.48
C GLY A 7 1.81 18.75 -10.78
N LYS A 8 2.31 17.79 -10.01
CA LYS A 8 2.02 16.35 -10.12
C LYS A 8 1.35 15.86 -8.83
N PHE A 9 0.39 14.94 -8.94
CA PHE A 9 -0.28 14.36 -7.78
C PHE A 9 -0.77 12.96 -8.12
N ASN A 10 -0.29 11.97 -7.38
CA ASN A 10 -0.57 10.55 -7.60
C ASN A 10 -0.33 10.12 -9.07
N SER A 11 -0.90 8.98 -9.45
CA SER A 11 -0.95 8.42 -10.78
C SER A 11 -2.35 7.86 -11.07
N ARG A 12 -2.76 7.89 -12.34
CA ARG A 12 -3.95 7.18 -12.84
C ARG A 12 -3.63 5.75 -13.29
N PHE A 13 -2.39 5.33 -13.11
CA PHE A 13 -1.95 3.99 -13.46
C PHE A 13 -2.64 2.97 -12.55
N VAL A 14 -3.22 1.94 -13.16
CA VAL A 14 -3.95 0.87 -12.49
C VAL A 14 -3.15 -0.42 -12.60
N THR A 15 -3.29 -1.30 -11.62
CA THR A 15 -2.70 -2.64 -11.63
C THR A 15 -3.82 -3.66 -11.58
N CYS A 16 -3.89 -4.56 -12.56
CA CYS A 16 -4.87 -5.62 -12.60
C CYS A 16 -4.18 -6.97 -12.38
N VAL A 17 -4.77 -7.80 -11.53
CA VAL A 17 -4.35 -9.18 -11.27
C VAL A 17 -5.45 -10.10 -11.78
N VAL A 18 -5.09 -11.04 -12.65
CA VAL A 18 -6.01 -12.06 -13.16
C VAL A 18 -5.76 -13.34 -12.38
N THR A 19 -6.76 -13.80 -11.63
CA THR A 19 -6.62 -14.95 -10.73
C THR A 19 -7.96 -15.67 -10.55
N GLY A 20 -7.94 -16.85 -9.92
CA GLY A 20 -9.14 -17.58 -9.57
C GLY A 20 -9.94 -16.88 -8.46
N ASN A 21 -11.26 -16.77 -8.63
CA ASN A 21 -12.16 -16.32 -7.57
C ASN A 21 -12.48 -17.47 -6.58
N SER A 22 -13.32 -17.21 -5.58
CA SER A 22 -13.72 -18.22 -4.58
C SER A 22 -14.50 -19.40 -5.16
N ASN A 23 -15.06 -19.26 -6.37
CA ASN A 23 -15.79 -20.31 -7.08
C ASN A 23 -14.90 -21.11 -8.05
N GLY A 24 -13.63 -20.71 -8.20
CA GLY A 24 -12.69 -21.31 -9.14
C GLY A 24 -12.77 -20.77 -10.57
N ASP A 25 -13.58 -19.74 -10.83
CA ASP A 25 -13.61 -19.07 -12.14
C ASP A 25 -12.45 -18.09 -12.28
N ILE A 26 -12.05 -17.80 -13.53
CA ILE A 26 -11.07 -16.76 -13.83
C ILE A 26 -11.74 -15.39 -13.64
N ASP A 27 -11.22 -14.58 -12.74
CA ASP A 27 -11.71 -13.22 -12.47
C ASP A 27 -10.55 -12.21 -12.47
N VAL A 28 -10.90 -10.93 -12.59
CA VAL A 28 -9.97 -9.81 -12.58
C VAL A 28 -10.14 -9.07 -11.26
N SER A 29 -9.04 -8.70 -10.61
CA SER A 29 -9.04 -7.79 -9.48
C SER A 29 -8.16 -6.59 -9.79
N ALA A 30 -8.73 -5.39 -9.71
CA ALA A 30 -8.04 -4.15 -10.02
C ALA A 30 -7.70 -3.35 -8.76
N TYR A 31 -6.47 -2.85 -8.71
CA TYR A 31 -5.93 -2.13 -7.57
C TYR A 31 -5.16 -0.89 -8.01
N GLN A 32 -5.06 0.06 -7.08
CA GLN A 32 -4.07 1.13 -7.09
C GLN A 32 -3.34 1.14 -5.75
N VAL A 33 -2.14 1.71 -5.75
CA VAL A 33 -1.40 1.97 -4.51
C VAL A 33 -1.71 3.37 -3.99
N SER A 34 -1.70 3.53 -2.68
CA SER A 34 -1.82 4.84 -2.03
C SER A 34 -0.62 5.75 -2.35
N ASN A 35 -0.82 7.07 -2.29
CA ASN A 35 0.27 8.03 -2.45
C ASN A 35 1.41 7.79 -1.45
N ILE A 36 1.06 7.38 -0.24
CA ILE A 36 2.02 7.10 0.83
C ILE A 36 2.90 5.92 0.44
N CYS A 37 2.31 4.84 -0.10
CA CYS A 37 3.06 3.71 -0.64
C CYS A 37 4.03 4.14 -1.75
N ALA A 38 3.54 4.92 -2.71
CA ALA A 38 4.38 5.41 -3.81
C ALA A 38 5.57 6.23 -3.31
N SER A 39 5.37 7.12 -2.33
CA SER A 39 6.44 7.87 -1.68
C SER A 39 7.39 6.96 -0.89
N MET A 40 6.87 5.99 -0.13
CA MET A 40 7.69 5.07 0.66
C MET A 40 8.59 4.20 -0.22
N VAL A 41 8.13 3.79 -1.40
CA VAL A 41 8.96 3.06 -2.37
C VAL A 41 9.96 3.99 -3.03
N ALA A 42 9.56 5.20 -3.43
CA ALA A 42 10.44 6.18 -4.06
C ALA A 42 11.59 6.61 -3.14
N GLU A 43 11.28 6.83 -1.86
CA GLU A 43 12.26 7.13 -0.82
C GLU A 43 12.89 5.86 -0.23
N ASP A 44 12.62 4.67 -0.80
CA ASP A 44 13.17 3.37 -0.42
C ASP A 44 13.19 3.14 1.12
N ILE A 45 12.02 3.35 1.72
CA ILE A 45 11.70 3.16 3.16
C ILE A 45 11.21 1.73 3.45
N ILE A 46 10.56 1.10 2.48
CA ILE A 46 9.95 -0.23 2.61
C ILE A 46 10.56 -1.23 1.63
N GLU A 47 10.53 -2.50 1.98
CA GLU A 47 10.94 -3.60 1.09
C GLU A 47 10.03 -4.81 1.22
N ALA A 48 10.10 -5.69 0.21
CA ALA A 48 9.37 -6.95 0.22
C ALA A 48 9.80 -7.83 1.41
N SER A 49 8.81 -8.42 2.07
CA SER A 49 9.03 -9.42 3.12
C SER A 49 9.03 -10.84 2.52
N VAL A 50 9.44 -11.82 3.34
CA VAL A 50 9.31 -13.25 3.02
C VAL A 50 7.83 -13.66 2.94
N ASP A 51 7.00 -13.09 3.81
CA ASP A 51 5.55 -13.28 3.79
C ASP A 51 4.91 -12.22 2.87
N PRO A 52 4.21 -12.61 1.79
CA PRO A 52 3.62 -11.68 0.82
C PRO A 52 2.51 -10.81 1.41
N SER A 53 1.94 -11.17 2.57
CA SER A 53 0.87 -10.41 3.23
C SER A 53 1.39 -9.18 4.00
N VAL A 54 2.70 -9.09 4.22
CA VAL A 54 3.32 -8.01 4.98
C VAL A 54 4.45 -7.36 4.20
N VAL A 55 4.72 -6.10 4.53
CA VAL A 55 5.87 -5.36 4.03
C VAL A 55 6.80 -5.01 5.18
N ARG A 56 8.12 -5.04 4.93
CA ARG A 56 9.13 -4.73 5.94
C ARG A 56 9.52 -3.25 5.85
N VAL A 57 9.63 -2.60 7.00
CA VAL A 57 10.22 -1.25 7.11
C VAL A 57 11.73 -1.40 7.26
N LYS A 58 12.50 -0.71 6.40
CA LYS A 58 13.95 -0.72 6.48
C LYS A 58 14.46 -0.03 7.74
N GLU A 59 15.65 -0.41 8.19
CA GLU A 59 16.33 0.27 9.28
C GLU A 59 17.06 1.51 8.75
N SER A 60 17.24 2.51 9.61
CA SER A 60 18.08 3.66 9.28
C SER A 60 19.53 3.22 9.15
N THR A 61 20.20 3.71 8.12
CA THR A 61 21.64 3.51 7.89
C THR A 61 22.37 4.85 8.03
N SER A 62 23.70 4.87 7.98
CA SER A 62 24.49 6.11 7.99
C SER A 62 24.10 7.07 6.86
N ASP A 63 23.72 6.50 5.72
CA ASP A 63 23.51 7.24 4.47
C ASP A 63 22.03 7.60 4.29
N LYS A 64 21.14 6.98 5.08
CA LYS A 64 19.70 7.09 4.87
C LYS A 64 18.89 6.97 6.15
N TYR A 65 18.10 8.01 6.40
CA TYR A 65 17.19 8.08 7.53
C TYR A 65 15.83 7.45 7.20
N VAL A 66 15.40 6.46 7.99
CA VAL A 66 14.05 5.89 7.94
C VAL A 66 13.26 6.37 9.16
N PRO A 67 12.20 7.17 8.97
CA PRO A 67 11.39 7.68 10.08
C PRO A 67 10.60 6.57 10.78
N GLU A 68 10.03 6.90 11.93
CA GLU A 68 9.03 6.03 12.54
C GLU A 68 7.74 6.00 11.70
N VAL A 69 7.35 4.81 11.29
CA VAL A 69 6.14 4.58 10.51
C VAL A 69 5.07 4.01 11.43
N PHE A 70 3.89 4.63 11.41
CA PHE A 70 2.71 4.16 12.12
C PHE A 70 1.57 3.93 11.13
N TYR A 71 0.75 2.92 11.40
CA TYR A 71 -0.47 2.66 10.64
C TYR A 71 -1.68 2.69 11.58
N LYS A 72 -2.83 3.04 11.02
CA LYS A 72 -4.10 3.12 11.75
C LYS A 72 -5.04 2.04 11.24
N TYR A 73 -5.72 1.36 12.16
CA TYR A 73 -6.73 0.37 11.82
C TYR A 73 -7.96 0.51 12.73
N LYS A 74 -9.11 0.06 12.24
CA LYS A 74 -10.31 -0.09 13.06
C LYS A 74 -10.32 -1.48 13.67
N ASN A 75 -10.44 -1.57 14.98
CA ASN A 75 -10.57 -2.85 15.66
C ASN A 75 -12.01 -3.41 15.50
N LYS A 76 -12.25 -4.61 16.04
CA LYS A 76 -13.56 -5.28 16.03
C LYS A 76 -14.70 -4.50 16.72
N TYR A 77 -14.37 -3.45 17.47
CA TYR A 77 -15.32 -2.56 18.15
C TYR A 77 -15.47 -1.21 17.42
N GLY A 78 -14.90 -1.05 16.22
CA GLY A 78 -14.97 0.18 15.44
C GLY A 78 -14.05 1.31 15.92
N VAL A 79 -13.21 1.06 16.91
CA VAL A 79 -12.29 2.07 17.47
C VAL A 79 -11.03 2.16 16.61
N ASN A 80 -10.60 3.39 16.31
CA ASN A 80 -9.35 3.66 15.61
C ASN A 80 -8.16 3.44 16.56
N VAL A 81 -7.28 2.51 16.21
CA VAL A 81 -6.05 2.20 16.93
C VAL A 81 -4.86 2.58 16.05
N GLN A 82 -3.84 3.19 16.64
CA GLN A 82 -2.57 3.47 15.99
C GLN A 82 -1.51 2.49 16.49
N LYS A 83 -0.77 1.86 15.57
CA LYS A 83 0.27 0.88 15.91
C LYS A 83 1.55 1.16 15.13
N SER A 84 2.70 0.86 15.75
CA SER A 84 4.00 0.93 15.09
C SER A 84 4.08 -0.09 13.96
N ALA A 85 4.60 0.34 12.82
CA ALA A 85 4.75 -0.49 11.62
C ALA A 85 6.08 -1.25 11.58
N LYS A 86 6.98 -1.03 12.56
CA LYS A 86 8.24 -1.77 12.67
C LYS A 86 8.02 -3.11 13.39
N PRO A 87 8.67 -4.20 12.95
CA PRO A 87 9.51 -4.32 11.74
C PRO A 87 8.70 -4.51 10.45
N CYS A 88 7.46 -4.98 10.55
CA CYS A 88 6.58 -5.24 9.42
C CYS A 88 5.14 -4.81 9.70
N PHE A 89 4.40 -4.50 8.63
CA PHE A 89 2.98 -4.18 8.69
C PHE A 89 2.23 -4.74 7.48
N PRO A 90 0.89 -4.91 7.55
CA PRO A 90 0.13 -5.53 6.48
C PRO A 90 0.09 -4.67 5.21
N VAL A 91 0.29 -5.30 4.05
CA VAL A 91 0.34 -4.62 2.74
C VAL A 91 -1.03 -4.03 2.34
N GLU A 92 -2.13 -4.58 2.83
CA GLU A 92 -3.49 -4.14 2.51
C GLU A 92 -3.74 -2.66 2.82
N TYR A 93 -3.08 -2.10 3.85
CA TYR A 93 -3.20 -0.67 4.18
C TYR A 93 -2.58 0.27 3.14
N LEU A 94 -1.81 -0.28 2.20
CA LEU A 94 -1.19 0.46 1.10
C LEU A 94 -2.00 0.38 -0.19
N LEU A 95 -3.00 -0.51 -0.27
CA LEU A 95 -3.79 -0.80 -1.47
C LEU A 95 -5.15 -0.10 -1.44
N VAL A 96 -5.63 0.21 -2.64
CA VAL A 96 -6.97 0.76 -2.90
C VAL A 96 -7.63 -0.10 -3.97
N ASN A 97 -8.84 -0.56 -3.70
CA ASN A 97 -9.61 -1.37 -4.65
C ASN A 97 -10.25 -0.50 -5.72
N VAL A 98 -10.21 -0.98 -6.97
CA VAL A 98 -10.87 -0.37 -8.12
C VAL A 98 -11.84 -1.36 -8.74
N THR A 99 -13.00 -0.87 -9.17
CA THR A 99 -14.01 -1.69 -9.86
C THR A 99 -13.62 -1.93 -11.31
N HIS A 100 -13.85 -3.15 -11.83
CA HIS A 100 -13.75 -3.51 -13.24
C HIS A 100 -15.10 -3.89 -13.83
N GLY A 101 -15.22 -3.84 -15.16
CA GLY A 101 -16.44 -4.23 -15.88
C GLY A 101 -16.25 -4.15 -17.39
N PHE A 102 -17.19 -4.72 -18.13
CA PHE A 102 -17.26 -4.65 -19.59
C PHE A 102 -18.37 -3.67 -20.02
N PRO A 103 -18.20 -2.93 -21.13
CA PRO A 103 -19.20 -1.98 -21.63
C PRO A 103 -20.46 -2.66 -22.17
#